data_AF-A0AAI8UVE5-F1
#
_entry.id   AF-A0AAI8UVE5-F1
#
_cell.length_a   1.000
_cell.length_b   1.000
_cell.length_c   1.000
_cell.angle_alpha   90.00
_cell.angle_beta   90.00
_cell.angle_gamma   90.00
#
_symmetry.space_group_name_H-M   'P 1'
#
loop_
_entity.id
_entity.type
_entity.pdbx_description
1 polymer ?
#
loop_
_entity_poly.entity_id
_entity_poly.type
_entity_poly.pdbx_seq_one_letter_code
_entity_poly.pdbx_strand_id
1 'polypeptide(L)'
;MRKINERTNEVFFFSFSFLKLDFCSTDKQLHALYDITVAYPHTYPQNELDLFRGKFPEEVHFHIQRYSEQDLPHEESQQVEWLKKRWMQKEESLNQFYSTKQFKDSGSVSNRVQTLHNALYLAFYFWTSIQVVVLYLTIYSSFFRWYTVFCILSFSVISVYTEGFQQLQVKYFNYLSQKIGCLKPKDT
;
A
#
# COMPACT_ATOMS: atom_id res chain seq x y z
N MET A 1 12.60 -30.65 -1.13
CA MET A 1 11.29 -30.04 -1.43
C MET A 1 10.33 -29.95 -0.23
N ARG A 2 10.33 -30.89 0.73
CA ARG A 2 9.42 -30.87 1.90
C ARG A 2 9.67 -29.74 2.92
N LYS A 3 10.92 -29.31 3.11
CA LYS A 3 11.31 -28.22 4.04
C LYS A 3 10.87 -26.81 3.64
N ILE A 4 10.58 -26.58 2.36
CA ILE A 4 10.14 -25.25 1.89
C ILE A 4 8.68 -25.04 2.30
N ASN A 5 7.85 -26.09 2.19
CA ASN A 5 6.44 -26.06 2.56
C ASN A 5 6.23 -25.77 4.06
N GLU A 6 7.04 -26.36 4.94
CA GLU A 6 6.94 -26.10 6.38
C GLU A 6 7.29 -24.66 6.74
N ARG A 7 8.36 -24.12 6.15
CA ARG A 7 8.80 -22.74 6.44
C ARG A 7 7.84 -21.70 5.85
N THR A 8 7.28 -21.94 4.67
CA THR A 8 6.20 -21.09 4.13
C THR A 8 4.97 -21.18 5.02
N ASN A 9 4.57 -22.38 5.44
CA ASN A 9 3.42 -22.53 6.33
C ASN A 9 3.60 -21.76 7.64
N GLU A 10 4.77 -21.83 8.30
CA GLU A 10 5.02 -21.07 9.53
C GLU A 10 5.00 -19.56 9.33
N VAL A 11 5.67 -19.05 8.30
CA VAL A 11 5.68 -17.60 7.97
C VAL A 11 4.26 -17.12 7.64
N PHE A 12 3.49 -17.93 6.91
CA PHE A 12 2.10 -17.63 6.60
C PHE A 12 1.21 -17.68 7.85
N PHE A 13 1.35 -18.70 8.71
CA PHE A 13 0.59 -18.78 9.97
C PHE A 13 0.87 -17.56 10.87
N PHE A 14 2.12 -17.10 10.91
CA PHE A 14 2.48 -15.86 11.61
C PHE A 14 1.83 -14.63 10.97
N SER A 15 1.90 -14.50 9.65
CA SER A 15 1.27 -13.40 8.92
C SER A 15 -0.26 -13.40 9.08
N PHE A 16 -0.91 -14.56 9.09
CA PHE A 16 -2.34 -14.70 9.37
C PHE A 16 -2.70 -14.34 10.80
N SER A 17 -1.88 -14.76 11.77
CA SER A 17 -2.09 -14.45 13.18
C SER A 17 -1.96 -12.93 13.41
N PHE A 18 -0.99 -12.30 12.75
CA PHE A 18 -0.80 -10.85 12.76
C PHE A 18 -1.96 -10.12 12.08
N LEU A 19 -2.37 -10.55 10.88
CA LEU A 19 -3.49 -9.95 10.14
C LEU A 19 -4.81 -10.09 10.89
N LYS A 20 -5.04 -11.22 11.59
CA LYS A 20 -6.19 -11.41 12.47
C LYS A 20 -6.16 -10.45 13.66
N LEU A 21 -4.99 -10.28 14.30
CA LEU A 21 -4.83 -9.36 15.43
C LEU A 21 -5.14 -7.91 15.02
N ASP A 22 -4.64 -7.48 13.86
CA ASP A 22 -4.92 -6.16 13.29
C ASP A 22 -6.39 -6.00 12.91
N PHE A 23 -7.00 -7.05 12.33
CA PHE A 23 -8.42 -7.06 11.98
C PHE A 23 -9.31 -6.86 13.22
N CYS A 24 -9.13 -7.69 14.26
CA CYS A 24 -9.89 -7.59 15.51
C CYS A 24 -9.66 -6.24 16.24
N SER A 25 -8.47 -5.66 16.11
CA SER A 25 -8.16 -4.37 16.73
C SER A 25 -8.77 -3.18 15.98
N THR A 26 -9.11 -3.34 14.69
CA THR A 26 -9.61 -2.27 13.79
C THR A 26 -11.13 -2.30 13.58
N ASP A 27 -11.83 -3.21 14.27
CA ASP A 27 -13.25 -3.58 14.04
C ASP A 27 -14.30 -2.48 14.34
N LYS A 28 -13.86 -1.22 14.54
CA LYS A 28 -14.76 -0.07 14.71
C LYS A 28 -14.87 0.82 13.46
N GLN A 29 -14.11 0.56 12.38
CA GLN A 29 -14.13 1.43 11.18
C GLN A 29 -13.68 0.75 9.87
N LEU A 30 -13.98 -0.53 9.62
CA LEU A 30 -13.50 -1.23 8.41
C LEU A 30 -14.56 -1.37 7.31
N HIS A 31 -14.78 -0.32 6.52
CA HIS A 31 -15.84 -0.26 5.49
C HIS A 31 -15.73 -1.27 4.33
N ALA A 32 -14.54 -1.79 4.03
CA ALA A 32 -14.33 -2.83 3.01
C ALA A 32 -12.97 -3.49 3.16
N LEU A 33 -12.91 -4.81 2.95
CA LEU A 33 -11.66 -5.57 2.87
C LEU A 33 -11.26 -5.70 1.39
N TYR A 34 -10.06 -5.22 1.06
CA TYR A 34 -9.47 -5.38 -0.26
C TYR A 34 -8.45 -6.50 -0.23
N ASP A 35 -8.74 -7.55 -0.99
CA ASP A 35 -7.86 -8.68 -1.15
C ASP A 35 -7.09 -8.55 -2.47
N ILE A 36 -5.78 -8.39 -2.38
CA ILE A 36 -4.89 -8.21 -3.53
C ILE A 36 -3.99 -9.44 -3.62
N THR A 37 -4.18 -10.24 -4.66
CA THR A 37 -3.31 -11.37 -5.00
C THR A 37 -2.45 -10.98 -6.20
N VAL A 38 -1.14 -11.08 -6.04
CA VAL A 38 -0.16 -10.74 -7.09
C VAL A 38 0.52 -12.02 -7.54
N ALA A 39 0.45 -12.34 -8.82
CA ALA A 39 1.09 -13.52 -9.39
C ALA A 39 2.25 -13.14 -10.31
N TYR A 40 3.40 -13.77 -10.07
CA TYR A 40 4.64 -13.57 -10.81
C TYR A 40 4.93 -14.82 -11.66
N PRO A 41 4.79 -14.77 -12.99
CA PRO A 41 4.91 -15.94 -13.86
C PRO A 41 6.35 -16.43 -14.07
N HIS A 42 7.34 -15.53 -14.06
CA HIS A 42 8.68 -15.87 -14.55
C HIS A 42 9.83 -15.64 -13.57
N THR A 43 9.77 -14.61 -12.72
CA THR A 43 10.89 -14.31 -11.82
C THR A 43 10.37 -13.66 -10.55
N TYR A 44 10.56 -14.34 -9.42
CA TYR A 44 10.38 -13.73 -8.11
C TYR A 44 11.57 -12.80 -7.87
N PRO A 45 11.38 -11.49 -7.64
CA PRO A 45 12.48 -10.62 -7.24
C PRO A 45 12.88 -10.98 -5.81
N GLN A 46 13.86 -11.87 -5.65
CA GLN A 46 14.35 -12.27 -4.31
C GLN A 46 15.23 -11.19 -3.69
N ASN A 47 15.84 -10.32 -4.49
CA ASN A 47 16.78 -9.30 -4.04
C ASN A 47 16.48 -7.94 -4.67
N GLU A 48 16.60 -6.87 -3.87
CA GLU A 48 16.50 -5.48 -4.34
C GLU A 48 17.55 -5.16 -5.42
N LEU A 49 18.68 -5.87 -5.42
CA LEU A 49 19.73 -5.74 -6.43
C LEU A 49 19.28 -6.16 -7.84
N ASP A 50 18.32 -7.07 -7.96
CA ASP A 50 17.82 -7.48 -9.28
C ASP A 50 16.86 -6.43 -9.88
N LEU A 51 16.22 -5.62 -9.03
CA LEU A 51 15.48 -4.44 -9.45
C LEU A 51 16.41 -3.38 -10.06
N PHE A 52 17.56 -3.13 -9.42
CA PHE A 52 18.58 -2.20 -9.93
C PHE A 52 19.22 -2.67 -11.25
N ARG A 53 19.26 -3.99 -11.49
CA ARG A 53 19.76 -4.57 -12.75
C ARG A 53 18.74 -4.52 -13.89
N GLY A 54 17.56 -3.95 -13.66
CA GLY A 54 16.51 -3.81 -14.68
C GLY A 54 15.85 -5.14 -15.06
N LYS A 55 15.99 -6.19 -14.23
CA LYS A 55 15.26 -7.45 -14.41
C LYS A 55 13.86 -7.28 -13.85
N PHE A 56 13.02 -6.57 -14.59
CA PHE A 56 11.60 -6.48 -14.27
C PHE A 56 10.90 -7.78 -14.69
N PRO A 57 10.01 -8.33 -13.85
CA PRO A 57 9.13 -9.41 -14.29
C PRO A 57 8.32 -8.89 -15.48
N GLU A 58 8.41 -9.59 -16.62
CA GLU A 58 7.79 -9.17 -17.89
C GLU A 58 6.28 -8.97 -17.75
N GLU A 59 5.63 -9.73 -16.87
CA GLU A 59 4.19 -9.67 -16.63
C GLU A 59 3.90 -9.85 -15.14
N VAL A 60 3.00 -9.02 -14.59
CA VAL A 60 2.49 -9.16 -13.23
C VAL A 60 0.97 -9.16 -13.30
N HIS A 61 0.35 -10.24 -12.84
CA HIS A 61 -1.11 -10.33 -12.81
C HIS A 61 -1.61 -9.95 -11.43
N PHE A 62 -2.42 -8.89 -11.39
CA PHE A 62 -3.11 -8.45 -10.19
C PHE A 62 -4.53 -8.98 -10.20
N HIS A 63 -4.87 -9.76 -9.17
CA HIS A 63 -6.24 -10.18 -8.90
C HIS A 63 -6.73 -9.43 -7.67
N ILE A 64 -7.70 -8.54 -7.85
CA ILE A 64 -8.24 -7.69 -6.78
C ILE A 64 -9.69 -8.11 -6.53
N GLN A 65 -9.98 -8.55 -5.31
CA GLN A 65 -11.34 -8.84 -4.86
C GLN A 65 -11.71 -7.92 -3.70
N ARG A 66 -12.90 -7.33 -3.78
CA ARG A 66 -13.46 -6.48 -2.72
C ARG A 66 -14.53 -7.26 -1.96
N TYR A 67 -14.43 -7.27 -0.64
CA TYR A 67 -15.44 -7.80 0.27
C TYR A 67 -16.08 -6.66 1.06
N SER A 68 -17.41 -6.62 1.11
CA SER A 68 -18.13 -5.65 1.95
C SER A 68 -18.21 -6.16 3.38
N GLU A 69 -18.42 -5.26 4.36
CA GLU A 69 -18.62 -5.62 5.78
C GLU A 69 -19.66 -6.74 5.98
N GLN A 70 -20.68 -6.82 5.12
CA GLN A 70 -21.75 -7.82 5.19
C GLN A 70 -21.30 -9.23 4.80
N ASP A 71 -20.22 -9.35 4.02
CA ASP A 71 -19.68 -10.63 3.57
C ASP A 71 -18.69 -11.24 4.57
N LEU A 72 -18.34 -10.48 5.63
CA LEU A 72 -17.40 -10.89 6.64
C LEU A 72 -18.13 -11.53 7.83
N PRO A 73 -17.66 -12.70 8.31
CA PRO A 73 -18.20 -13.28 9.53
C PRO A 73 -17.87 -12.39 10.74
N HIS A 74 -18.86 -12.16 11.60
CA HIS A 74 -18.71 -11.31 12.80
C HIS A 74 -18.09 -12.06 14.00
N GLU A 75 -18.02 -13.38 13.97
CA GLU A 75 -17.48 -14.19 15.07
C GLU A 75 -16.01 -14.56 14.81
N GLU A 76 -15.16 -14.42 15.83
CA GLU A 76 -13.71 -14.67 15.73
C GLU A 76 -13.35 -16.08 15.25
N SER A 77 -14.13 -17.09 15.67
CA SER A 77 -13.98 -18.49 15.26
C SER A 77 -14.26 -18.65 13.75
N GLN A 78 -15.33 -18.03 13.28
CA GLN A 78 -15.79 -18.05 11.89
C GLN A 78 -14.88 -17.22 10.97
N GLN A 79 -14.27 -16.13 11.47
CA GLN A 79 -13.28 -15.32 10.74
C GLN A 79 -12.03 -16.13 10.41
N VAL A 80 -11.51 -16.90 11.37
CA VAL A 80 -10.34 -17.75 11.16
C VAL A 80 -10.63 -18.81 10.11
N GLU A 81 -11.79 -19.45 10.19
CA GLU A 81 -12.20 -20.48 9.23
C GLU A 81 -12.43 -19.92 7.83
N TRP A 82 -13.05 -18.73 7.74
CA TRP A 82 -13.24 -18.01 6.48
C TRP A 82 -11.91 -17.63 5.83
N LEU A 83 -10.98 -17.05 6.60
CA LEU A 83 -9.63 -16.71 6.12
C LEU A 83 -8.87 -17.96 5.65
N LYS A 84 -8.96 -19.06 6.41
CA LYS A 84 -8.33 -20.34 6.05
C LYS A 84 -8.90 -20.91 4.76
N LYS A 85 -10.23 -20.87 4.58
CA LYS A 85 -10.89 -21.31 3.35
C LYS A 85 -10.48 -20.45 2.16
N ARG A 86 -10.42 -19.12 2.33
CA ARG A 86 -9.96 -18.19 1.29
C ARG A 86 -8.51 -18.43 0.90
N TRP A 87 -7.65 -18.69 1.88
CA TRP A 87 -6.27 -19.06 1.63
C TRP A 87 -6.16 -20.32 0.77
N MET A 88 -6.86 -21.38 1.13
CA MET A 88 -6.81 -22.62 0.36
C MET A 88 -7.29 -22.43 -1.08
N GLN A 89 -8.35 -21.64 -1.28
CA GLN A 89 -8.85 -21.30 -2.62
C GLN A 89 -7.83 -20.50 -3.45
N LYS A 90 -7.10 -19.57 -2.82
CA LYS A 90 -6.02 -18.83 -3.48
C LYS A 90 -4.85 -19.72 -3.85
N GLU A 91 -4.43 -20.57 -2.92
CA GLU A 91 -3.31 -21.49 -3.14
C GLU A 91 -3.63 -22.46 -4.28
N GLU A 92 -4.87 -22.96 -4.34
CA GLU A 92 -5.34 -23.78 -5.46
C GLU A 92 -5.36 -22.98 -6.78
N SER A 93 -5.86 -21.75 -6.77
CA SER A 93 -5.87 -20.86 -7.95
C SER A 93 -4.45 -20.54 -8.44
N LEU A 94 -3.52 -20.28 -7.52
CA LEU A 94 -2.11 -20.04 -7.83
C LEU A 94 -1.43 -21.31 -8.37
N ASN A 95 -1.70 -22.48 -7.78
CA ASN A 95 -1.19 -23.75 -8.29
C ASN A 95 -1.72 -24.03 -9.70
N GLN A 96 -2.99 -23.72 -9.98
CA GLN A 96 -3.57 -23.81 -11.32
C GLN A 96 -2.93 -22.79 -12.28
N PHE A 97 -2.64 -21.57 -11.81
CA PHE A 97 -1.95 -20.54 -12.60
C PHE A 97 -0.51 -20.95 -12.94
N TYR A 98 0.28 -21.46 -12.00
CA TYR A 98 1.63 -21.96 -12.28
C TYR A 98 1.62 -23.16 -13.23
N SER A 99 0.54 -23.95 -13.24
CA SER A 99 0.40 -25.11 -14.14
C SER A 99 -0.11 -24.75 -15.54
N THR A 100 -1.06 -23.80 -15.63
CA THR A 100 -1.82 -23.50 -16.86
C THR A 100 -1.40 -22.17 -17.50
N LYS A 101 -0.63 -21.34 -16.78
CA LYS A 101 -0.21 -19.97 -17.13
C LYS A 101 -1.36 -19.00 -17.44
N GLN A 102 -2.60 -19.32 -17.07
CA GLN A 102 -3.76 -18.47 -17.32
C GLN A 102 -4.69 -18.47 -16.10
N PHE A 103 -5.13 -17.28 -15.68
CA PHE A 103 -6.21 -17.14 -14.72
C PHE A 103 -7.55 -17.32 -15.42
N LYS A 104 -8.40 -18.22 -14.89
CA LYS A 104 -9.76 -18.46 -15.40
C LYS A 104 -10.68 -17.24 -15.33
N ASP A 105 -10.33 -16.25 -14.53
CA ASP A 105 -11.16 -15.08 -14.23
C ASP A 105 -10.54 -13.78 -14.78
N SER A 106 -9.96 -13.86 -15.97
CA SER A 106 -9.41 -12.71 -16.69
C SER A 106 -10.54 -11.87 -17.28
N GLY A 107 -11.38 -11.31 -16.40
CA GLY A 107 -12.08 -10.07 -16.69
C GLY A 107 -11.02 -9.03 -16.99
N SER A 108 -10.77 -8.82 -18.29
CA SER A 108 -9.86 -7.80 -18.80
C SER A 108 -10.30 -6.44 -18.25
N VAL A 109 -9.73 -6.05 -17.11
CA VAL A 109 -9.65 -4.64 -16.73
C VAL A 109 -8.61 -4.07 -17.67
N SER A 110 -9.06 -3.75 -18.89
CA SER A 110 -8.28 -3.07 -19.92
C SER A 110 -7.79 -1.76 -19.30
N ASN A 111 -6.55 -1.84 -18.85
CA ASN A 111 -5.87 -0.86 -18.06
C ASN A 111 -5.81 0.45 -18.85
N ARG A 112 -6.39 1.52 -18.30
CA ARG A 112 -6.30 2.91 -18.79
C ARG A 112 -4.89 3.48 -18.57
N VAL A 113 -3.87 2.70 -18.92
CA VAL A 113 -2.45 2.96 -18.64
C VAL A 113 -1.87 3.98 -19.63
N GLN A 114 -2.48 4.14 -20.80
CA GLN A 114 -2.03 5.13 -21.79
C GLN A 114 -2.11 6.57 -21.27
N THR A 115 -3.16 6.91 -20.50
CA THR A 115 -3.35 8.27 -19.97
C THR A 115 -2.40 8.58 -18.81
N LEU A 116 -1.99 7.55 -18.04
CA LEU A 116 -1.11 7.71 -16.90
C LEU A 116 0.32 8.08 -17.31
N HIS A 117 0.84 7.51 -18.40
CA HIS A 117 2.21 7.82 -18.85
C HIS A 117 2.37 9.30 -19.20
N ASN A 118 1.44 9.85 -19.99
CA ASN A 118 1.48 11.27 -20.38
C ASN A 118 1.31 12.21 -19.17
N ALA A 119 0.42 11.87 -18.24
CA ALA A 119 0.23 12.63 -17.01
C ALA A 119 1.48 12.58 -16.10
N LEU A 120 2.14 11.41 -16.02
CA LEU A 120 3.36 11.21 -15.26
C LEU A 120 4.51 12.04 -15.83
N TYR A 121 4.72 12.01 -17.15
CA TYR A 121 5.73 12.86 -17.81
C TYR A 121 5.46 14.35 -17.57
N LEU A 122 4.20 14.79 -17.70
CA LEU A 122 3.83 16.19 -17.45
C LEU A 122 4.10 16.58 -15.99
N ALA A 123 3.78 15.71 -15.03
CA ALA A 123 4.05 15.93 -13.61
C ALA A 123 5.56 16.03 -13.35
N PHE A 124 6.37 15.16 -13.97
CA PHE A 124 7.82 15.22 -13.86
C PHE A 124 8.38 16.53 -14.42
N TYR A 125 8.01 16.91 -15.64
CA TYR A 125 8.48 18.17 -16.24
C TYR A 125 8.06 19.38 -15.41
N PHE A 126 6.79 19.42 -14.99
CA PHE A 126 6.28 20.48 -14.14
C PHE A 126 7.06 20.58 -12.82
N TRP A 127 7.29 19.46 -12.14
CA TRP A 127 8.05 19.42 -10.90
C TRP A 127 9.50 19.88 -11.09
N THR A 128 10.18 19.40 -12.13
CA THR A 128 11.57 19.81 -12.43
C THR A 128 11.66 21.30 -12.78
N SER A 129 10.69 21.83 -13.52
CA SER A 129 10.65 23.25 -13.88
C SER A 129 10.52 24.14 -12.65
N ILE A 130 9.69 23.75 -11.67
CA ILE A 130 9.56 24.49 -10.42
C ILE A 130 10.91 24.52 -9.68
N GLN A 131 11.61 23.39 -9.58
CA GLN A 131 12.91 23.31 -8.91
C GLN A 131 13.95 24.24 -9.58
N VAL A 132 14.00 24.25 -10.91
CA VAL A 132 14.91 25.12 -11.68
C VAL A 132 14.58 26.60 -11.45
N VAL A 133 13.29 26.98 -11.46
CA VAL A 133 12.86 28.36 -11.20
C VAL A 133 13.21 28.80 -9.78
N VAL A 134 12.96 27.96 -8.77
CA VAL A 134 13.30 28.24 -7.38
C VAL A 134 14.82 28.41 -7.22
N LEU A 135 15.62 27.54 -7.84
CA LEU A 135 17.09 27.65 -7.83
C LEU A 135 17.56 28.94 -8.49
N TYR A 136 17.00 29.29 -9.66
CA TYR A 136 17.31 30.52 -10.37
C TYR A 136 16.99 31.77 -9.51
N LEU A 137 15.80 31.83 -8.92
CA LEU A 137 15.39 32.93 -8.04
C LEU A 137 16.28 33.03 -6.79
N THR A 138 16.73 31.89 -6.25
CA THR A 138 17.70 31.85 -5.14
C THR A 138 19.05 32.42 -5.56
N ILE A 139 19.52 32.19 -6.78
CA ILE A 139 20.79 32.76 -7.23
C ILE A 139 20.66 34.25 -7.54
N TYR A 140 19.54 34.72 -8.10
CA TYR A 140 19.42 36.13 -8.49
C TYR A 140 19.00 37.07 -7.35
N SER A 141 18.16 36.61 -6.42
CA SER A 141 17.60 37.46 -5.36
C SER A 141 18.22 37.17 -3.99
N SER A 142 18.90 38.17 -3.42
CA SER A 142 19.48 38.07 -2.07
C SER A 142 18.42 37.88 -0.98
N PHE A 143 17.21 38.41 -1.15
CA PHE A 143 16.12 38.24 -0.18
C PHE A 143 15.60 36.80 -0.17
N PHE A 144 15.44 36.20 -1.35
CA PHE A 144 14.96 34.83 -1.49
C PHE A 144 15.96 33.81 -0.91
N ARG A 145 17.27 34.08 -0.97
CA ARG A 145 18.30 33.27 -0.31
C ARG A 145 18.05 33.14 1.19
N TRP A 146 17.92 34.26 1.90
CA TRP A 146 17.68 34.25 3.34
C TRP A 146 16.37 33.55 3.71
N TYR A 147 15.33 33.76 2.90
CA TYR A 147 14.06 33.05 3.05
C TYR A 147 14.23 31.52 2.92
N THR A 148 14.95 31.04 1.90
CA THR A 148 15.19 29.59 1.72
C THR A 148 16.00 28.99 2.87
N VAL A 149 17.03 29.68 3.38
CA VAL A 149 17.82 29.24 4.53
C VAL A 149 16.95 29.15 5.78
N PHE A 150 16.09 30.14 6.03
CA PHE A 150 15.15 30.11 7.15
C PHE A 150 14.19 28.93 7.07
N CYS A 151 13.62 28.65 5.89
CA CYS A 151 12.75 27.49 5.67
C CYS A 151 13.49 26.17 5.95
N ILE A 152 14.71 26.00 5.44
CA ILE A 152 15.52 24.80 5.69
C ILE A 152 15.77 24.61 7.18
N LEU A 153 16.21 25.66 7.88
CA LEU A 153 16.44 25.60 9.33
C LEU A 153 15.17 25.25 10.11
N SER A 154 14.04 25.87 9.79
CA SER A 154 12.76 25.57 10.43
C SER A 154 12.34 24.11 10.20
N PHE A 155 12.56 23.58 9.00
CA PHE A 155 12.25 22.19 8.67
C PHE A 155 13.19 21.22 9.40
N SER A 156 14.50 21.51 9.45
CA SER A 156 15.46 20.72 10.21
C SER A 156 15.14 20.70 11.70
N VAL A 157 14.75 21.85 12.28
CA VAL A 157 14.26 21.95 13.65
C VAL A 157 13.04 21.05 13.83
N ILE A 158 11.98 21.23 13.04
CA ILE A 158 10.77 20.40 13.13
C ILE A 158 11.09 18.91 13.00
N SER A 159 12.01 18.54 12.10
CA SER A 159 12.44 17.16 11.88
C SER A 159 13.26 16.56 13.04
N VAL A 160 13.92 17.39 13.86
CA VAL A 160 14.66 16.93 15.06
C VAL A 160 13.72 16.85 16.26
N TYR A 161 12.82 17.82 16.41
CA TYR A 161 11.87 17.86 17.53
C TYR A 161 10.71 16.89 17.36
N THR A 162 10.45 16.42 16.13
CA THR A 162 9.38 15.50 15.81
C THR A 162 9.96 14.20 15.26
N GLU A 163 9.43 13.05 15.69
CA GLU A 163 9.74 11.71 15.13
C GLU A 163 9.39 11.54 13.63
N GLY A 164 8.90 12.61 12.97
CA GLY A 164 8.57 12.67 11.55
C GLY A 164 7.28 13.45 11.30
N PHE A 165 7.22 14.22 10.21
CA PHE A 165 6.03 14.97 9.79
C PHE A 165 4.79 14.07 9.64
N GLN A 166 4.98 12.83 9.19
CA GLN A 166 3.91 11.84 9.04
C GLN A 166 3.22 11.51 10.37
N GLN A 167 3.98 11.41 11.47
CA GLN A 167 3.42 11.10 12.79
C GLN A 167 2.58 12.27 13.34
N LEU A 168 2.96 13.51 13.03
CA LEU A 168 2.13 14.69 13.34
C LEU A 168 0.82 14.66 12.55
N GLN A 169 0.87 14.31 11.27
CA GLN A 169 -0.34 14.19 10.45
C GLN A 169 -1.28 13.10 10.98
N VAL A 170 -0.75 11.95 11.38
CA VAL A 170 -1.53 10.87 12.01
C VAL A 170 -2.11 11.30 13.36
N LYS A 171 -1.33 11.96 14.22
CA LYS A 171 -1.82 12.51 15.50
C LYS A 171 -2.92 13.54 15.28
N TYR A 172 -2.75 14.43 14.31
CA TYR A 172 -3.74 15.44 13.97
C TYR A 172 -5.03 14.81 13.40
N PHE A 173 -4.89 13.83 12.51
CA PHE A 173 -6.02 13.08 11.96
C PHE A 173 -6.78 12.32 13.06
N ASN A 174 -6.07 11.64 13.97
CA ASN A 174 -6.68 10.92 15.09
C ASN A 174 -7.38 11.87 16.06
N TYR A 175 -6.79 13.02 16.35
CA TYR A 175 -7.41 14.07 17.16
C TYR A 175 -8.70 14.60 16.51
N LEU A 176 -8.66 14.85 15.19
CA LEU A 176 -9.82 15.31 14.44
C LEU A 176 -10.91 14.24 14.39
N SER A 177 -10.54 12.98 14.14
CA SER A 177 -11.45 11.83 14.11
C SER A 177 -12.13 11.62 15.47
N GLN A 178 -11.38 11.74 16.57
CA GLN A 178 -11.94 11.66 17.93
C GLN A 178 -12.94 12.79 18.19
N LYS A 179 -12.60 14.03 17.81
CA LYS A 179 -13.48 15.19 17.99
C LYS A 179 -14.76 15.07 17.16
N ILE A 180 -14.66 14.61 15.91
CA ILE A 180 -15.82 14.40 15.03
C ILE A 180 -16.66 13.19 15.50
N GLY A 181 -16.03 12.11 15.97
CA GLY A 181 -16.69 10.94 16.53
C GLY A 181 -17.48 11.26 17.80
N CYS A 182 -16.97 12.15 18.66
CA CYS A 182 -17.70 12.67 19.83
C CYS A 182 -18.83 13.65 19.48
N LEU A 183 -18.84 14.20 18.26
CA LEU A 183 -19.89 15.11 17.76
C LEU A 183 -21.02 14.37 17.05
N LYS A 184 -20.87 13.08 16.74
CA LYS A 184 -21.97 12.27 16.23
C LYS A 184 -22.89 11.96 17.42
N PRO A 185 -24.12 12.50 17.48
CA PRO A 185 -25.06 12.09 18.51
C PRO A 185 -25.24 10.58 18.42
N LYS A 186 -25.35 9.95 19.59
CA LYS A 186 -25.66 8.54 19.70
C LYS A 186 -27.12 8.41 19.26
N ASP A 187 -27.31 8.22 17.96
CA ASP A 187 -28.62 8.06 17.35
C ASP A 187 -29.36 6.94 18.09
N THR A 188 -30.60 7.26 18.44
CA THR A 188 -31.50 6.58 19.38
C THR A 188 -32.08 5.31 18.78
#